data_AF-A0A926WQI9-F1
#
_entry.id   AF-A0A926WQI9-F1
#
_cell.length_a   1.000
_cell.length_b   1.000
_cell.length_c   1.000
_cell.angle_alpha   90.00
_cell.angle_beta   90.00
_cell.angle_gamma   90.00
#
_symmetry.space_group_name_H-M   'P 1'
#
loop_
_entity.id
_entity.type
_entity.pdbx_description
1 polymer ?
#
loop_
_entity_poly.entity_id
_entity_poly.type
_entity_poly.pdbx_seq_one_letter_code
_entity_poly.pdbx_strand_id
1 'polypeptide(L)'
;MNELLTHRFLSSQGRKIYGQVFSPYEKKLGIVTSLIFLDLTLLIIPKPDWLKYLEVALGLSLTVAVGWLGSRLFDKFFDAYLRESAIKGKINGELLVVVNFLADTVICVTIILIFAQIHQINVLGLIASLGIGGLAIAFAAQETLQQLLGGIVIYIDKPFVVDDYIGLPDGTFGKVESIGLRSTKIRNSGKGTLTIIPNSSLTQTSIENFTVARKVVSLIYLNFYQNIPEQEKALIRQVILESTKDLFGIDSRNTVVNFKDVFQNENSNVTQAQINFFILGYGEMGMDMRHQLLDMAKQNITLQLKEYGISFDIEEKPVNIDAPITI
;
A
#
# COMPACT_ATOMS: atom_id res chain seq x y z
N MET A 1 3.90 -29.42 46.06
CA MET A 1 3.43 -28.08 46.47
C MET A 1 2.90 -27.22 45.31
N ASN A 2 3.04 -27.64 44.03
CA ASN A 2 2.57 -26.87 42.86
C ASN A 2 1.10 -27.10 42.45
N GLU A 3 0.50 -28.28 42.70
CA GLU A 3 -0.89 -28.56 42.27
C GLU A 3 -1.96 -27.80 43.08
N LEU A 4 -1.68 -27.43 44.32
CA LEU A 4 -2.65 -26.75 45.19
C LEU A 4 -2.77 -25.24 44.88
N LEU A 5 -1.72 -24.61 44.35
CA LEU A 5 -1.72 -23.18 44.02
C LEU A 5 -2.40 -22.89 42.67
N THR A 6 -2.26 -23.79 41.69
CA THR A 6 -2.91 -23.65 40.38
C THR A 6 -4.42 -23.85 40.44
N HIS A 7 -4.92 -24.64 41.41
CA HIS A 7 -6.33 -24.96 41.56
C HIS A 7 -7.20 -23.82 42.12
N ARG A 8 -6.60 -22.85 42.81
CA ARG A 8 -7.33 -21.80 43.56
C ARG A 8 -7.41 -20.45 42.84
N PHE A 9 -6.51 -20.17 41.90
CA PHE A 9 -6.36 -18.83 41.31
C PHE A 9 -6.50 -18.75 39.78
N LEU A 10 -6.52 -19.87 39.03
CA LEU A 10 -6.52 -19.84 37.56
C LEU A 10 -7.86 -20.31 36.97
N SER A 11 -8.43 -19.49 36.07
CA SER A 11 -9.60 -19.85 35.24
C SER A 11 -9.29 -21.07 34.33
N SER A 12 -10.31 -21.73 33.78
CA SER A 12 -10.14 -22.93 32.94
C SER A 12 -9.26 -22.68 31.69
N GLN A 13 -9.29 -21.47 31.12
CA GLN A 13 -8.36 -21.03 30.06
C GLN A 13 -6.94 -20.77 30.59
N GLY A 14 -6.81 -20.09 31.74
CA GLY A 14 -5.50 -19.83 32.36
C GLY A 14 -4.72 -21.10 32.71
N ARG A 15 -5.41 -22.18 33.09
CA ARG A 15 -4.79 -23.49 33.34
C ARG A 15 -4.22 -24.15 32.09
N LYS A 16 -4.90 -24.03 30.94
CA LYS A 16 -4.40 -24.57 29.67
C LYS A 16 -3.14 -23.82 29.20
N ILE A 17 -3.13 -22.50 29.33
CA ILE A 17 -1.96 -21.67 28.99
C ILE A 17 -0.79 -21.97 29.94
N TYR A 18 -1.03 -22.05 31.25
CA TYR A 18 0.00 -22.39 32.22
C TYR A 18 0.62 -23.77 31.95
N GLY A 19 -0.22 -24.77 31.69
CA GLY A 19 0.22 -26.14 31.39
C GLY A 19 1.02 -26.28 30.09
N GLN A 20 0.75 -25.46 29.07
CA GLN A 20 1.48 -25.53 27.80
C GLN A 20 2.76 -24.69 27.78
N VAL A 21 2.77 -23.54 28.46
CA VAL A 21 3.86 -22.56 28.39
C VAL A 21 4.88 -22.78 29.50
N PHE A 22 4.44 -22.95 30.75
CA PHE A 22 5.32 -22.95 31.91
C PHE A 22 5.69 -24.35 32.39
N SER A 23 4.76 -25.31 32.33
CA SER A 23 4.99 -26.71 32.75
C SER A 23 6.26 -27.36 32.14
N PRO A 24 6.56 -27.23 30.83
CA PRO A 24 7.77 -27.85 30.26
C PRO A 24 9.08 -27.21 30.74
N TYR A 25 9.02 -26.03 31.35
CA TYR A 25 10.19 -25.28 31.84
C TYR A 25 10.25 -25.17 33.37
N GLU A 26 9.33 -25.77 34.14
CA GLU A 26 9.27 -25.64 35.61
C GLU A 26 10.61 -25.92 36.30
N LYS A 27 11.31 -27.00 35.90
CA LYS A 27 12.64 -27.33 36.46
C LYS A 27 13.70 -26.27 36.12
N LYS A 28 13.67 -25.71 34.90
CA LYS A 28 14.62 -24.70 34.45
C LYS A 28 14.34 -23.35 35.09
N LEU A 29 13.07 -23.00 35.27
CA LEU A 29 12.61 -21.84 36.03
C LEU A 29 13.11 -21.91 37.48
N GLY A 30 12.96 -23.07 38.13
CA GLY A 30 13.51 -23.31 39.47
C GLY A 30 15.02 -23.03 39.53
N ILE A 31 15.80 -23.63 38.61
CA ILE A 31 17.25 -23.43 38.54
C ILE A 31 17.60 -21.95 38.33
N VAL A 32 16.96 -21.28 37.36
CA VAL A 32 17.24 -19.86 37.07
C VAL A 32 16.88 -18.98 38.26
N THR A 33 15.75 -19.20 38.92
CA THR A 33 15.38 -18.42 40.13
C THR A 33 16.35 -18.64 41.30
N SER A 34 16.83 -19.87 41.49
CA SER A 34 17.87 -20.15 42.49
C SER A 34 19.19 -19.47 42.15
N LEU A 35 19.58 -19.44 40.87
CA LEU A 35 20.78 -18.74 40.41
C LEU A 35 20.64 -17.22 40.55
N ILE A 36 19.47 -16.63 40.27
CA ILE A 36 19.19 -15.21 40.51
C ILE A 36 19.34 -14.89 42.00
N PHE A 37 18.78 -15.73 42.87
CA PHE A 37 18.88 -15.54 44.31
C PHE A 37 20.34 -15.61 44.78
N LEU A 38 21.10 -16.60 44.28
CA LEU A 38 22.52 -16.73 44.58
C LEU A 38 23.33 -15.50 44.11
N ASP A 39 23.09 -15.05 42.89
CA ASP A 39 23.77 -13.87 42.31
C ASP A 39 23.48 -12.60 43.14
N LEU A 40 22.20 -12.35 43.48
CA LEU A 40 21.80 -11.25 44.36
C LEU A 40 22.47 -11.33 45.74
N THR A 41 22.58 -12.53 46.32
CA THR A 41 23.26 -12.69 47.62
C THR A 41 24.76 -12.40 47.53
N LEU A 42 25.42 -12.81 46.44
CA LEU A 42 26.84 -12.55 46.22
C LEU A 42 27.14 -11.07 45.97
N LEU A 43 26.17 -10.32 45.45
CA LEU A 43 26.30 -8.88 45.18
C LEU A 43 26.30 -8.03 46.47
N ILE A 44 25.64 -8.50 47.53
CA ILE A 44 25.53 -7.78 48.82
C ILE A 44 26.76 -7.99 49.71
N ILE A 45 27.47 -9.10 49.53
CA ILE A 45 28.58 -9.50 50.41
C ILE A 45 29.88 -8.78 50.00
N PRO A 46 30.59 -8.09 50.92
CA PRO A 46 31.89 -7.52 50.63
C PRO A 46 32.89 -8.64 50.31
N LYS A 47 33.56 -8.53 49.16
CA LYS A 47 34.29 -9.62 48.55
C LYS A 47 35.72 -9.26 48.14
N PRO A 48 36.66 -10.23 48.17
CA PRO A 48 38.01 -10.04 47.66
C PRO A 48 38.02 -9.88 46.13
N ASP A 49 39.06 -9.26 45.58
CA ASP A 49 39.10 -8.84 44.16
C ASP A 49 38.96 -10.01 43.16
N TRP A 50 39.49 -11.19 43.48
CA TRP A 50 39.35 -12.38 42.62
C TRP A 50 37.90 -12.84 42.48
N LEU A 51 37.07 -12.62 43.50
CA LEU A 51 35.66 -13.03 43.51
C LEU A 51 34.79 -12.07 42.68
N LYS A 52 35.26 -10.84 42.40
CA LYS A 52 34.59 -9.89 41.49
C LYS A 52 34.55 -10.43 40.06
N TYR A 53 35.67 -10.96 39.57
CA TYR A 53 35.71 -11.55 38.22
C TYR A 53 34.81 -12.77 38.10
N LEU A 54 34.73 -13.58 39.16
CA LEU A 54 33.87 -14.76 39.20
C LEU A 54 32.38 -14.37 39.22
N GLU A 55 31.99 -13.35 39.99
CA GLU A 55 30.63 -12.81 39.96
C GLU A 55 30.27 -12.27 38.58
N VAL A 56 31.13 -11.49 37.90
CA VAL A 56 30.83 -11.00 36.56
C VAL A 56 30.62 -12.15 35.57
N ALA A 57 31.41 -13.22 35.67
CA ALA A 57 31.24 -14.43 34.87
C ALA A 57 29.93 -15.17 35.18
N LEU A 58 29.54 -15.26 36.46
CA LEU A 58 28.26 -15.82 36.89
C LEU A 58 27.08 -14.97 36.40
N GLY A 59 27.14 -13.66 36.57
CA GLY A 59 26.12 -12.72 36.11
C GLY A 59 25.95 -12.78 34.59
N LEU A 60 27.03 -12.93 33.83
CA LEU A 60 26.97 -13.12 32.37
C LEU A 60 26.32 -14.46 32.00
N SER A 61 26.72 -15.55 32.67
CA SER A 61 26.09 -16.87 32.48
C SER A 61 24.60 -16.85 32.80
N LEU A 62 24.22 -16.16 33.89
CA LEU A 62 22.83 -15.98 34.30
C LEU A 62 22.05 -15.15 33.29
N THR A 63 22.65 -14.07 32.79
CA THR A 63 22.07 -13.21 31.74
C THR A 63 21.74 -14.01 30.49
N VAL A 64 22.67 -14.86 30.04
CA VAL A 64 22.43 -15.76 28.89
C VAL A 64 21.33 -16.78 29.20
N ALA A 65 21.32 -17.36 30.41
CA ALA A 65 20.31 -18.34 30.81
C ALA A 65 18.90 -17.73 30.89
N VAL A 66 18.78 -16.52 31.46
CA VAL A 66 17.52 -15.76 31.54
C VAL A 66 17.05 -15.36 30.15
N GLY A 67 17.96 -14.91 29.28
CA GLY A 67 17.62 -14.55 27.90
C GLY A 67 17.13 -15.74 27.08
N TRP A 68 17.85 -16.85 27.15
CA TRP A 68 17.43 -18.09 26.49
C TRP A 68 16.08 -18.58 27.01
N LEU A 69 15.87 -18.55 28.34
CA LEU A 69 14.62 -18.99 28.94
C LEU A 69 13.46 -18.04 28.59
N GLY A 70 13.70 -16.72 28.61
CA GLY A 70 12.73 -15.69 28.25
C GLY A 70 12.26 -15.81 26.80
N SER A 71 13.19 -15.95 25.85
CA SER A 71 12.90 -16.21 24.44
C SER A 71 12.07 -17.49 24.26
N ARG A 72 12.47 -18.60 24.90
CA ARG A 72 11.72 -19.86 24.82
C ARG A 72 10.32 -19.80 25.43
N LEU A 73 10.14 -19.07 26.53
CA LEU A 73 8.83 -18.83 27.11
C LEU A 73 7.97 -17.96 26.21
N PHE A 74 8.57 -16.93 25.60
CA PHE A 74 7.89 -16.08 24.64
C PHE A 74 7.41 -16.88 23.43
N ASP A 75 8.28 -17.69 22.80
CA ASP A 75 7.91 -18.57 21.69
C ASP A 75 6.71 -19.46 22.04
N LYS A 76 6.75 -20.11 23.21
CA LYS A 76 5.67 -21.01 23.64
C LYS A 76 4.39 -20.28 23.99
N PHE A 77 4.49 -19.12 24.63
CA PHE A 77 3.35 -18.26 24.91
C PHE A 77 2.71 -17.79 23.62
N PHE A 78 3.51 -17.31 22.68
CA PHE A 78 3.10 -16.80 21.40
C PHE A 78 2.47 -17.92 20.55
N ASP A 79 3.09 -19.10 20.51
CA ASP A 79 2.53 -20.30 19.86
C ASP A 79 1.20 -20.72 20.50
N ALA A 80 1.09 -20.74 21.83
CA ALA A 80 -0.13 -21.15 22.52
C ALA A 80 -1.28 -20.16 22.26
N TYR A 81 -0.99 -18.86 22.33
CA TYR A 81 -1.96 -17.79 22.11
C TYR A 81 -2.39 -17.68 20.66
N LEU A 82 -1.43 -17.78 19.73
CA LEU A 82 -1.72 -17.70 18.30
C LEU A 82 -2.28 -18.99 17.73
N ARG A 83 -1.99 -20.19 18.26
CA ARG A 83 -2.66 -21.42 17.81
C ARG A 83 -4.17 -21.38 18.04
N GLU A 84 -4.63 -20.74 19.11
CA GLU A 84 -6.08 -20.56 19.36
C GLU A 84 -6.72 -19.59 18.36
N SER A 85 -5.96 -18.62 17.83
CA SER A 85 -6.40 -17.67 16.80
C SER A 85 -6.14 -18.13 15.34
N ALA A 86 -5.14 -18.98 15.11
CA ALA A 86 -4.68 -19.46 13.81
C ALA A 86 -5.53 -20.61 13.26
N ILE A 87 -6.26 -21.33 14.13
CA ILE A 87 -7.28 -22.31 13.70
C ILE A 87 -8.39 -21.64 12.87
N LYS A 88 -8.54 -20.31 12.95
CA LYS A 88 -9.47 -19.54 12.10
C LYS A 88 -8.90 -19.09 10.76
N GLY A 89 -7.65 -19.46 10.43
CA GLY A 89 -7.05 -19.37 9.11
C GLY A 89 -6.86 -17.94 8.58
N LYS A 90 -5.66 -17.36 8.78
CA LYS A 90 -5.11 -16.22 7.99
C LYS A 90 -3.77 -15.65 8.48
N ILE A 91 -3.10 -16.23 9.48
CA ILE A 91 -1.78 -15.75 9.90
C ILE A 91 -0.72 -16.53 9.11
N ASN A 92 -0.06 -15.86 8.17
CA ASN A 92 1.05 -16.43 7.40
C ASN A 92 2.18 -16.80 8.37
N GLY A 93 2.76 -17.99 8.23
CA GLY A 93 3.89 -18.43 9.07
C GLY A 93 5.08 -17.47 9.03
N GLU A 94 5.22 -16.70 7.95
CA GLU A 94 6.22 -15.64 7.80
C GLU A 94 6.05 -14.50 8.83
N LEU A 95 4.81 -14.09 9.13
CA LEU A 95 4.55 -13.05 10.13
C LEU A 95 4.94 -13.52 11.54
N LEU A 96 4.73 -14.81 11.83
CA LEU A 96 5.13 -15.42 13.09
C LEU A 96 6.64 -15.34 13.30
N VAL A 97 7.41 -15.66 12.25
CA VAL A 97 8.88 -15.59 12.27
C VAL A 97 9.36 -14.17 12.52
N VAL A 98 8.77 -13.18 11.86
CA VAL A 98 9.15 -11.76 12.05
C VAL A 98 8.86 -11.29 13.48
N VAL A 99 7.69 -11.62 14.04
CA VAL A 99 7.34 -11.20 15.40
C VAL A 99 8.25 -11.88 16.45
N ASN A 100 8.54 -13.18 16.31
CA ASN A 100 9.46 -13.86 17.22
C ASN A 100 10.87 -13.25 17.15
N PHE A 101 11.37 -12.97 15.94
CA PHE A 101 12.67 -12.32 15.78
C PHE A 101 12.75 -10.94 16.45
N LEU A 102 11.70 -10.12 16.31
CA LEU A 102 11.62 -8.81 16.96
C LEU A 102 11.54 -8.93 18.48
N ALA A 103 10.72 -9.85 18.99
CA ALA A 103 10.59 -10.08 20.43
C ALA A 103 11.90 -10.57 21.04
N ASP A 104 12.57 -11.54 20.40
CA ASP A 104 13.87 -12.05 20.84
C ASP A 104 14.93 -10.95 20.87
N THR A 105 14.93 -10.06 19.87
CA THR A 105 15.83 -8.90 19.82
C THR A 105 15.58 -7.96 21.00
N VAL A 106 14.31 -7.65 21.30
CA VAL A 106 13.93 -6.77 22.42
C VAL A 106 14.28 -7.40 23.78
N ILE A 107 14.00 -8.70 23.95
CA ILE A 107 14.34 -9.46 25.16
C ILE A 107 15.86 -9.44 25.36
N CYS A 108 16.63 -9.71 24.31
CA CYS A 108 18.09 -9.70 24.34
C CYS A 108 18.64 -8.32 24.77
N VAL A 109 18.19 -7.24 24.12
CA VAL A 109 18.62 -5.87 24.44
C VAL A 109 18.28 -5.52 25.89
N THR A 110 17.06 -5.83 26.35
CA THR A 110 16.61 -5.52 27.71
C THR A 110 17.46 -6.24 28.76
N ILE A 111 17.79 -7.51 28.52
CA ILE A 111 18.59 -8.33 29.43
C ILE A 111 20.04 -7.84 29.49
N ILE A 112 20.62 -7.43 28.36
CA ILE A 112 21.95 -6.80 28.32
C ILE A 112 21.96 -5.48 29.12
N LEU A 113 20.91 -4.66 29.00
CA LEU A 113 20.81 -3.40 29.74
C LEU A 113 20.66 -3.63 31.25
N ILE A 114 19.88 -4.63 31.67
CA ILE A 114 19.75 -5.03 33.08
C ILE A 114 21.12 -5.48 33.63
N PHE A 115 21.83 -6.35 32.91
CA PHE A 115 23.18 -6.78 33.28
C PHE A 115 24.12 -5.58 33.45
N ALA A 116 24.12 -4.66 32.47
CA ALA A 116 24.94 -3.47 32.52
C ALA A 116 24.63 -2.59 33.74
N GLN A 117 23.36 -2.41 34.07
CA GLN A 117 22.91 -1.65 35.24
C GLN A 117 23.39 -2.29 36.56
N ILE A 118 23.28 -3.61 36.69
CA ILE A 118 23.69 -4.35 37.89
C ILE A 118 25.20 -4.22 38.13
N HIS A 119 26.00 -4.33 37.06
CA HIS A 119 27.46 -4.23 37.12
C HIS A 119 28.00 -2.79 37.01
N GLN A 120 27.14 -1.78 37.14
CA GLN A 120 27.52 -0.36 37.10
C GLN A 120 28.28 0.04 35.82
N ILE A 121 28.01 -0.67 34.72
CA ILE A 121 28.48 -0.30 33.39
C ILE A 121 27.70 0.94 32.94
N ASN A 122 28.33 1.81 32.15
CA ASN A 122 27.68 3.03 31.66
C ASN A 122 26.49 2.72 30.72
N VAL A 123 25.30 2.58 31.29
CA VAL A 123 24.05 2.32 30.57
C VAL A 123 23.69 3.47 29.64
N LEU A 124 23.99 4.72 30.01
CA LEU A 124 23.78 5.87 29.12
C LEU A 124 24.62 5.74 27.84
N GLY A 125 25.87 5.28 27.95
CA GLY A 125 26.72 5.00 26.81
C GLY A 125 26.18 3.89 25.90
N LEU A 126 25.61 2.83 26.49
CA LEU A 126 24.97 1.74 25.74
C LEU A 126 23.67 2.18 25.06
N ILE A 127 22.84 2.95 25.73
CA ILE A 127 21.61 3.50 25.14
C ILE A 127 21.97 4.48 24.01
N ALA A 128 23.01 5.31 24.20
CA ALA A 128 23.48 6.21 23.16
C ALA A 128 23.98 5.45 21.92
N SER A 129 24.75 4.36 22.10
CA SER A 129 25.22 3.54 20.97
C SER A 129 24.09 2.78 20.28
N LEU A 130 23.13 2.24 21.05
CA LEU A 130 21.90 1.64 20.51
C LEU A 130 21.05 2.67 19.77
N GLY A 131 21.01 3.92 20.23
CA GLY A 131 20.31 5.00 19.54
C GLY A 131 20.89 5.28 18.15
N ILE A 132 22.22 5.35 18.04
CA ILE A 132 22.91 5.52 16.74
C ILE A 132 22.70 4.29 15.84
N GLY A 133 22.81 3.07 16.39
CA GLY A 133 22.52 1.84 15.66
C GLY A 133 21.07 1.76 15.18
N GLY A 134 20.13 2.18 16.02
CA GLY A 134 18.71 2.24 15.72
C GLY A 134 18.38 3.25 14.62
N LEU A 135 19.06 4.40 14.58
CA LEU A 135 18.94 5.36 13.47
C LEU A 135 19.36 4.75 12.13
N ALA A 136 20.46 4.00 12.09
CA ALA A 136 20.89 3.33 10.87
C ALA A 136 19.85 2.31 10.37
N ILE A 137 19.26 1.52 11.27
CA ILE A 137 18.17 0.59 10.95
C ILE A 137 16.92 1.35 10.48
N ALA A 138 16.57 2.47 11.12
CA ALA A 138 15.43 3.29 10.74
C ALA A 138 15.59 3.87 9.33
N PHE A 139 16.78 4.34 8.97
CA PHE A 139 17.06 4.78 7.59
C PHE A 139 16.97 3.64 6.59
N ALA A 140 17.49 2.45 6.92
CA ALA A 140 17.38 1.29 6.04
C ALA A 140 15.92 0.83 5.84
N ALA A 141 15.08 0.97 6.87
CA ALA A 141 13.67 0.57 6.84
C ALA A 141 12.71 1.66 6.30
N GLN A 142 13.21 2.88 6.06
CA GLN A 142 12.38 4.05 5.77
C GLN A 142 11.44 3.84 4.58
N GLU A 143 11.93 3.27 3.47
CA GLU A 143 11.13 3.06 2.27
C GLU A 143 9.99 2.05 2.51
N THR A 144 10.28 0.96 3.22
CA THR A 144 9.28 -0.05 3.56
C THR A 144 8.20 0.56 4.44
N LEU A 145 8.59 1.34 5.45
CA LEU A 145 7.65 2.02 6.33
C LEU A 145 6.77 3.02 5.56
N GLN A 146 7.34 3.78 4.63
CA GLN A 146 6.58 4.69 3.77
C GLN A 146 5.52 3.96 2.93
N GLN A 147 5.84 2.78 2.38
CA GLN A 147 4.89 1.98 1.61
C GLN A 147 3.73 1.48 2.49
N LEU A 148 4.02 1.03 3.72
CA LEU A 148 3.00 0.58 4.67
C LEU A 148 2.09 1.73 5.12
N LEU A 149 2.69 2.87 5.48
CA LEU A 149 1.94 4.07 5.88
C LEU A 149 1.09 4.59 4.71
N GLY A 150 1.62 4.59 3.49
CA GLY A 150 0.86 4.94 2.29
C GLY A 150 -0.36 4.04 2.09
N GLY A 151 -0.23 2.74 2.34
CA GLY A 151 -1.36 1.80 2.29
C GLY A 151 -2.43 2.10 3.34
N ILE A 152 -2.01 2.45 4.57
CA ILE A 152 -2.94 2.85 5.64
C ILE A 152 -3.68 4.13 5.27
N VAL A 153 -2.98 5.13 4.72
CA VAL A 153 -3.60 6.40 4.27
C VAL A 153 -4.63 6.14 3.18
N ILE A 154 -4.31 5.35 2.15
CA ILE A 154 -5.26 4.98 1.09
C ILE A 154 -6.49 4.29 1.68
N TYR A 155 -6.31 3.41 2.68
CA TYR A 155 -7.41 2.70 3.31
C TYR A 155 -8.33 3.61 4.15
N ILE A 156 -7.76 4.59 4.85
CA ILE A 156 -8.50 5.52 5.72
C ILE A 156 -9.21 6.57 4.88
N ASP A 157 -8.47 7.28 4.03
CA ASP A 157 -8.97 8.44 3.28
C ASP A 157 -9.77 8.03 2.05
N LYS A 158 -9.56 6.80 1.55
CA LYS A 158 -10.22 6.22 0.38
C LYS A 158 -10.32 7.18 -0.83
N PRO A 159 -9.19 7.76 -1.30
CA PRO A 159 -9.19 8.57 -2.52
C PRO A 159 -9.66 7.78 -3.76
N PHE A 160 -9.51 6.46 -3.71
CA PHE A 160 -10.08 5.47 -4.62
C PHE A 160 -10.30 4.16 -3.88
N VAL A 161 -11.17 3.32 -4.40
CA VAL A 161 -11.43 1.97 -3.89
C VAL A 161 -11.14 0.90 -4.96
N VAL A 162 -11.17 -0.37 -4.55
CA VAL A 162 -11.14 -1.48 -5.51
C VAL A 162 -12.32 -1.30 -6.48
N ASP A 163 -12.06 -1.62 -7.74
CA ASP A 163 -12.95 -1.40 -8.89
C ASP A 163 -13.05 0.02 -9.44
N ASP A 164 -12.41 1.01 -8.82
CA ASP A 164 -12.32 2.36 -9.42
C ASP A 164 -11.39 2.39 -10.63
N TYR A 165 -11.71 3.24 -11.60
CA TYR A 165 -10.82 3.62 -12.69
C TYR A 165 -10.06 4.87 -12.30
N ILE A 166 -8.73 4.77 -12.28
CA ILE A 166 -7.84 5.86 -11.92
C ILE A 166 -6.81 6.11 -13.02
N GLY A 167 -6.42 7.38 -13.16
CA GLY A 167 -5.32 7.81 -14.02
C GLY A 167 -4.21 8.49 -13.21
N LEU A 168 -3.00 8.27 -13.66
CA LEU A 168 -1.78 8.79 -13.07
C LEU A 168 -1.02 9.70 -14.05
N PRO A 169 -0.15 10.61 -13.56
CA PRO A 169 0.54 11.58 -14.41
C PRO A 169 1.53 10.96 -15.41
N ASP A 170 1.95 9.71 -15.18
CA ASP A 170 2.85 8.96 -16.07
C ASP A 170 2.13 8.33 -17.28
N GLY A 171 0.82 8.56 -17.41
CA GLY A 171 -0.02 7.99 -18.46
C GLY A 171 -0.60 6.62 -18.12
N THR A 172 -0.36 6.09 -16.92
CA THR A 172 -1.04 4.88 -16.44
C THR A 172 -2.52 5.19 -16.25
N PHE A 173 -3.38 4.43 -16.93
CA PHE A 173 -4.83 4.52 -16.82
C PHE A 173 -5.42 3.11 -16.76
N GLY A 174 -6.23 2.83 -15.73
CA GLY A 174 -6.72 1.48 -15.51
C GLY A 174 -7.63 1.31 -14.30
N LYS A 175 -8.13 0.09 -14.15
CA LYS A 175 -9.01 -0.33 -13.06
C LYS A 175 -8.19 -0.82 -11.87
N VAL A 176 -8.50 -0.36 -10.66
CA VAL A 176 -7.90 -0.84 -9.42
C VAL A 176 -8.38 -2.27 -9.15
N GLU A 177 -7.48 -3.25 -9.27
CA GLU A 177 -7.80 -4.66 -9.08
C GLU A 177 -7.68 -5.09 -7.62
N SER A 178 -6.68 -4.57 -6.90
CA SER A 178 -6.51 -4.84 -5.48
C SER A 178 -5.63 -3.79 -4.81
N ILE A 179 -5.99 -3.40 -3.59
CA ILE A 179 -5.18 -2.55 -2.72
C ILE A 179 -4.55 -3.44 -1.65
N GLY A 180 -3.24 -3.67 -1.75
CA GLY A 180 -2.46 -4.39 -0.75
C GLY A 180 -1.85 -3.46 0.29
N LEU A 181 -1.20 -4.05 1.29
CA LEU A 181 -0.60 -3.29 2.39
C LEU A 181 0.55 -2.37 1.92
N ARG A 182 1.38 -2.83 0.97
CA ARG A 182 2.55 -2.09 0.45
C ARG A 182 2.37 -1.53 -0.96
N SER A 183 1.49 -2.13 -1.75
CA SER A 183 1.31 -1.80 -3.15
C SER A 183 -0.12 -2.01 -3.60
N THR A 184 -0.50 -1.24 -4.63
CA THR A 184 -1.79 -1.32 -5.31
C THR A 184 -1.58 -1.87 -6.71
N LYS A 185 -2.48 -2.73 -7.16
CA LYS A 185 -2.45 -3.33 -8.50
C LYS A 185 -3.51 -2.69 -9.38
N ILE A 186 -3.09 -2.19 -10.53
CA ILE A 186 -3.95 -1.51 -11.51
C ILE A 186 -3.90 -2.29 -12.82
N ARG A 187 -5.05 -2.69 -13.33
CA ARG A 187 -5.21 -3.32 -14.64
C ARG A 187 -5.30 -2.23 -15.70
N ASN A 188 -4.28 -2.09 -16.53
CA ASN A 188 -4.22 -1.04 -17.55
C ASN A 188 -5.30 -1.24 -18.61
N SER A 189 -6.08 -0.19 -18.86
CA SER A 189 -7.07 -0.15 -19.95
C SER A 189 -6.36 -0.18 -21.31
N GLY A 190 -6.89 -0.93 -22.27
CA GLY A 190 -6.33 -1.06 -23.62
C GLY A 190 -5.16 -2.03 -23.79
N LYS A 191 -4.40 -2.34 -22.73
CA LYS A 191 -3.31 -3.35 -22.77
C LYS A 191 -3.61 -4.62 -21.95
N GLY A 192 -4.50 -4.55 -20.97
CA GLY A 192 -4.84 -5.67 -20.09
C GLY A 192 -3.71 -6.10 -19.13
N THR A 193 -2.59 -5.38 -19.10
CA THR A 193 -1.43 -5.66 -18.23
C THR A 193 -1.68 -5.20 -16.80
N LEU A 194 -1.06 -5.87 -15.83
CA LEU A 194 -1.17 -5.53 -14.42
C LEU A 194 0.03 -4.69 -13.96
N THR A 195 -0.20 -3.42 -13.67
CA THR A 195 0.79 -2.50 -13.11
C THR A 195 0.76 -2.59 -11.58
N ILE A 196 1.91 -2.79 -10.95
CA ILE A 196 2.04 -2.89 -9.49
C ILE A 196 2.78 -1.64 -9.00
N ILE A 197 2.09 -0.80 -8.24
CA ILE A 197 2.61 0.51 -7.83
C ILE A 197 2.76 0.56 -6.31
N PRO A 198 3.93 0.97 -5.77
CA PRO A 198 4.10 1.19 -4.34
C PRO A 198 3.09 2.23 -3.82
N ASN A 199 2.46 1.95 -2.68
CA ASN A 199 1.46 2.84 -2.12
C ASN A 199 2.05 4.22 -1.77
N SER A 200 3.32 4.26 -1.36
CA SER A 200 4.04 5.52 -1.10
C SER A 200 4.09 6.43 -2.34
N SER A 201 4.25 5.86 -3.54
CA SER A 201 4.26 6.60 -4.81
C SER A 201 2.87 7.15 -5.15
N LEU A 202 1.82 6.35 -4.92
CA LEU A 202 0.44 6.79 -5.14
C LEU A 202 0.07 7.94 -4.21
N THR A 203 0.43 7.87 -2.93
CA THR A 203 0.13 8.95 -1.97
C THR A 203 0.91 10.25 -2.21
N GLN A 204 1.95 10.23 -3.05
CA GLN A 204 2.79 11.38 -3.36
C GLN A 204 2.48 12.02 -4.71
N THR A 205 1.59 11.41 -5.51
CA THR A 205 1.26 11.85 -6.86
C THR A 205 -0.19 12.32 -6.94
N SER A 206 -0.50 13.15 -7.94
CA SER A 206 -1.89 13.54 -8.22
C SER A 206 -2.60 12.36 -8.89
N ILE A 207 -3.70 11.91 -8.30
CA ILE A 207 -4.51 10.80 -8.82
C ILE A 207 -5.83 11.36 -9.33
N GLU A 208 -6.16 11.05 -10.58
CA GLU A 208 -7.47 11.37 -11.14
C GLU A 208 -8.38 10.15 -11.01
N ASN A 209 -9.45 10.25 -10.21
CA ASN A 209 -10.45 9.20 -10.09
C ASN A 209 -11.58 9.44 -11.09
N PHE A 210 -11.62 8.63 -12.15
CA PHE A 210 -12.59 8.74 -13.22
C PHE A 210 -13.93 8.09 -12.87
N THR A 211 -13.97 7.15 -11.91
CA THR A 211 -15.23 6.56 -11.43
C THR A 211 -16.07 7.57 -10.68
N VAL A 212 -15.44 8.43 -9.87
CA VAL A 212 -16.13 9.46 -9.08
C VAL A 212 -16.38 10.75 -9.89
N ALA A 213 -15.82 10.86 -11.10
CA ALA A 213 -15.95 12.05 -11.93
C ALA A 213 -17.41 12.31 -12.34
N ARG A 214 -17.90 13.52 -12.05
CA ARG A 214 -19.26 13.95 -12.42
C ARG A 214 -19.43 14.26 -13.91
N LYS A 215 -18.32 14.41 -14.64
CA LYS A 215 -18.26 14.62 -16.10
C LYS A 215 -17.14 13.75 -16.65
N VAL A 216 -17.45 12.92 -17.65
CA VAL A 216 -16.45 12.07 -18.31
C VAL A 216 -15.98 12.77 -19.57
N VAL A 217 -14.66 12.98 -19.71
CA VAL A 217 -14.08 13.48 -20.96
C VAL A 217 -13.91 12.31 -21.93
N SER A 218 -14.57 12.37 -23.08
CA SER A 218 -14.34 11.44 -24.18
C SER A 218 -13.62 12.15 -25.33
N LEU A 219 -12.63 11.49 -25.92
CA LEU A 219 -11.74 12.06 -26.93
C LEU A 219 -12.09 11.50 -28.31
N ILE A 220 -12.28 12.38 -29.30
CA ILE A 220 -12.37 12.01 -30.72
C ILE A 220 -11.29 12.76 -31.49
N TYR A 221 -10.54 12.06 -32.34
CA TYR A 221 -9.55 12.64 -33.24
C TYR A 221 -10.09 12.68 -34.67
N LEU A 222 -10.09 13.87 -35.28
CA LEU A 222 -10.36 14.06 -36.70
C LEU A 222 -9.06 14.45 -37.41
N ASN A 223 -8.67 13.69 -38.43
CA ASN A 223 -7.52 13.98 -39.27
C ASN A 223 -7.99 14.62 -40.57
N PHE A 224 -7.52 15.82 -40.86
CA PHE A 224 -7.79 16.52 -42.12
C PHE A 224 -6.62 16.33 -43.06
N TYR A 225 -6.87 15.83 -44.28
CA TYR A 225 -5.86 15.55 -45.31
C TYR A 225 -5.13 16.79 -45.85
N GLN A 226 -5.46 17.98 -45.36
CA GLN A 226 -4.89 19.25 -45.76
C GLN A 226 -4.61 20.12 -44.53
N ASN A 227 -3.68 21.06 -44.67
CA ASN A 227 -3.49 22.10 -43.69
C ASN A 227 -4.68 23.07 -43.74
N ILE A 228 -5.40 23.18 -42.64
CA ILE A 228 -6.61 24.01 -42.53
C ILE A 228 -6.19 25.42 -42.08
N PRO A 229 -6.47 26.49 -42.84
CA PRO A 229 -6.24 27.87 -42.41
C PRO A 229 -6.98 28.23 -41.12
N GLU A 230 -6.47 29.17 -40.32
CA GLU A 230 -7.11 29.57 -39.04
C GLU A 230 -8.58 30.01 -39.17
N GLN A 231 -8.96 30.60 -40.31
CA GLN A 231 -10.34 30.98 -40.62
C GLN A 231 -11.25 29.75 -40.78
N GLU A 232 -10.77 28.71 -41.44
CA GLU A 232 -11.49 27.44 -41.60
C GLU A 232 -11.50 26.63 -40.29
N LYS A 233 -10.44 26.69 -39.47
CA LYS A 233 -10.43 26.08 -38.12
C LYS A 233 -11.54 26.65 -37.23
N ALA A 234 -11.80 27.96 -37.33
CA ALA A 234 -12.89 28.61 -36.60
C ALA A 234 -14.27 28.12 -37.06
N LEU A 235 -14.48 28.01 -38.38
CA LEU A 235 -15.71 27.45 -38.96
C LEU A 235 -15.91 25.99 -38.52
N ILE A 236 -14.88 25.14 -38.65
CA ILE A 236 -14.93 23.72 -38.25
C ILE A 236 -15.25 23.59 -36.76
N ARG A 237 -14.62 24.39 -35.90
CA ARG A 237 -14.92 24.42 -34.47
C ARG A 237 -16.39 24.74 -34.22
N GLN A 238 -16.93 25.75 -34.89
CA GLN A 238 -18.33 26.14 -34.75
C GLN A 238 -19.28 25.03 -35.22
N VAL A 239 -19.00 24.39 -36.36
CA VAL A 239 -19.79 23.28 -36.89
C VAL A 239 -19.80 22.09 -35.94
N ILE A 240 -18.64 21.73 -35.36
CA ILE A 240 -18.54 20.65 -34.37
C ILE A 240 -19.36 20.97 -33.11
N LEU A 241 -19.26 22.19 -32.59
CA LEU A 241 -20.01 22.60 -31.39
C LEU A 241 -21.52 22.61 -31.64
N GLU A 242 -21.98 23.10 -32.79
CA GLU A 242 -23.41 23.11 -33.12
C GLU A 242 -23.93 21.68 -33.35
N SER A 243 -23.17 20.81 -34.02
CA SER A 243 -23.55 19.42 -34.31
C SER A 243 -23.76 18.55 -33.05
N THR A 244 -23.24 19.01 -31.90
CA THR A 244 -23.27 18.28 -30.62
C THR A 244 -24.15 18.95 -29.57
N LYS A 245 -24.72 20.12 -29.88
CA LYS A 245 -25.56 20.92 -28.98
C LYS A 245 -26.89 20.25 -28.65
N ASP A 246 -27.46 19.52 -29.60
CA ASP A 246 -28.75 18.84 -29.44
C ASP A 246 -28.62 17.40 -28.90
N LEU A 247 -27.40 16.91 -28.70
CA LEU A 247 -27.17 15.57 -28.17
C LEU A 247 -27.34 15.56 -26.64
N PHE A 248 -28.48 15.03 -26.19
CA PHE A 248 -28.79 14.87 -24.79
C PHE A 248 -27.72 14.01 -24.08
N GLY A 249 -27.03 14.58 -23.10
CA GLY A 249 -25.94 13.92 -22.38
C GLY A 249 -24.53 14.44 -22.73
N ILE A 250 -24.38 15.26 -23.78
CA ILE A 250 -23.12 15.96 -24.07
C ILE A 250 -23.23 17.41 -23.60
N ASP A 251 -22.28 17.85 -22.76
CA ASP A 251 -22.14 19.25 -22.34
C ASP A 251 -21.40 20.03 -23.44
N SER A 252 -22.17 20.55 -24.40
CA SER A 252 -21.67 21.35 -25.52
C SER A 252 -20.90 22.60 -25.06
N ARG A 253 -21.21 23.16 -23.89
CA ARG A 253 -20.51 24.34 -23.35
C ARG A 253 -19.10 24.05 -22.86
N ASN A 254 -18.83 22.80 -22.46
CA ASN A 254 -17.52 22.38 -22.03
C ASN A 254 -16.78 21.59 -23.11
N THR A 255 -17.42 21.29 -24.24
CA THR A 255 -16.75 20.59 -25.34
C THR A 255 -15.63 21.46 -25.93
N VAL A 256 -14.40 20.95 -25.94
CA VAL A 256 -13.22 21.70 -26.41
C VAL A 256 -12.70 21.09 -27.70
N VAL A 257 -12.45 21.93 -28.71
CA VAL A 257 -11.85 21.54 -29.99
C VAL A 257 -10.48 22.19 -30.13
N ASN A 258 -9.43 21.37 -30.06
CA ASN A 258 -8.04 21.77 -30.22
C ASN A 258 -7.50 21.29 -31.56
N PHE A 259 -6.81 22.15 -32.30
CA PHE A 259 -6.15 21.78 -33.54
C PHE A 259 -4.64 21.66 -33.30
N LYS A 260 -4.03 20.62 -33.86
CA LYS A 260 -2.58 20.42 -33.88
C LYS A 260 -2.17 20.12 -35.31
N ASP A 261 -1.11 20.76 -35.77
CA ASP A 261 -0.52 20.43 -37.06
C ASP A 261 0.43 19.26 -36.87
N VAL A 262 0.16 18.16 -37.56
CA VAL A 262 0.90 16.89 -37.49
C VAL A 262 1.71 16.75 -38.77
N PHE A 263 3.02 16.60 -38.62
CA PHE A 263 3.93 16.34 -39.74
C PHE A 263 3.84 14.87 -40.12
N GLN A 264 3.24 14.58 -41.29
CA GLN A 264 3.07 13.21 -41.77
C GLN A 264 4.23 12.75 -42.67
N ASN A 265 4.92 13.69 -43.35
CA ASN A 265 6.14 13.50 -44.15
C ASN A 265 6.85 14.87 -44.33
N GLU A 266 8.10 14.89 -44.83
CA GLU A 266 8.92 16.11 -45.02
C GLU A 266 8.23 17.24 -45.84
N ASN A 267 7.18 16.93 -46.61
CA ASN A 267 6.46 17.87 -47.47
C ASN A 267 4.93 17.96 -47.24
N SER A 268 4.35 17.33 -46.21
CA SER A 268 2.89 17.37 -46.00
C SER A 268 2.53 17.64 -44.53
N ASN A 269 1.97 18.83 -44.29
CA ASN A 269 1.37 19.22 -43.02
C ASN A 269 -0.11 18.83 -43.04
N VAL A 270 -0.50 17.96 -42.11
CA VAL A 270 -1.88 17.49 -41.93
C VAL A 270 -2.39 18.13 -40.64
N THR A 271 -3.58 18.73 -40.64
CA THR A 271 -4.16 19.25 -39.41
C THR A 271 -4.95 18.13 -38.72
N GLN A 272 -4.69 17.89 -37.44
CA GLN A 272 -5.48 17.00 -36.60
C GLN A 272 -6.31 17.85 -35.61
N ALA A 273 -7.63 17.66 -35.59
CA ALA A 273 -8.48 18.18 -34.52
C ALA A 273 -8.68 17.11 -33.44
N GLN A 274 -8.38 17.48 -32.20
CA GLN A 274 -8.71 16.73 -31.01
C GLN A 274 -9.96 17.36 -30.38
N ILE A 275 -11.03 16.59 -30.30
CA ILE A 275 -12.31 16.99 -29.71
C ILE A 275 -12.47 16.30 -28.37
N ASN A 276 -12.69 17.10 -27.33
CA ASN A 276 -12.91 16.65 -25.96
C ASN A 276 -14.39 16.83 -25.62
N PHE A 277 -15.18 15.77 -25.65
CA PHE A 277 -16.58 15.77 -25.21
C PHE A 277 -16.66 15.65 -23.70
N PHE A 278 -17.51 16.45 -23.07
CA PHE A 278 -17.85 16.27 -21.66
C PHE A 278 -19.22 15.61 -21.58
N ILE A 279 -19.26 14.33 -21.23
CA ILE A 279 -20.52 13.58 -21.10
C ILE A 279 -21.03 13.73 -19.66
N LEU A 280 -22.27 14.19 -19.52
CA LEU A 280 -22.95 14.40 -18.25
C LEU A 280 -23.50 13.08 -17.71
N GLY A 281 -23.15 12.75 -16.47
CA GLY A 281 -23.84 11.73 -15.68
C GLY A 281 -23.14 10.37 -15.62
N TYR A 282 -22.85 9.93 -14.40
CA TYR A 282 -22.60 8.53 -14.06
C TYR A 282 -23.65 8.15 -13.01
N GLY A 283 -24.55 7.28 -13.41
CA GLY A 283 -25.62 6.75 -12.57
C GLY A 283 -26.39 5.68 -13.31
N GLU A 284 -26.83 5.98 -14.55
CA GLU A 284 -27.64 5.05 -15.34
C GLU A 284 -27.24 4.95 -16.83
N MET A 285 -26.41 5.84 -17.36
CA MET A 285 -25.90 5.68 -18.74
C MET A 285 -24.75 4.68 -18.75
N GLY A 286 -25.05 3.41 -19.02
CA GLY A 286 -24.04 2.36 -19.18
C GLY A 286 -22.99 2.69 -20.25
N MET A 287 -21.88 1.95 -20.27
CA MET A 287 -20.84 2.08 -21.32
C MET A 287 -21.45 2.06 -22.72
N ASP A 288 -22.47 1.24 -22.94
CA ASP A 288 -23.19 1.15 -24.21
C ASP A 288 -23.86 2.46 -24.60
N MET A 289 -24.47 3.17 -23.64
CA MET A 289 -25.11 4.46 -23.89
C MET A 289 -24.06 5.55 -24.17
N ARG A 290 -22.88 5.47 -23.55
CA ARG A 290 -21.74 6.32 -23.91
C ARG A 290 -21.23 6.04 -25.32
N HIS A 291 -21.07 4.77 -25.69
CA HIS A 291 -20.68 4.39 -27.04
C HIS A 291 -21.70 4.88 -28.06
N GLN A 292 -23.00 4.70 -27.79
CA GLN A 292 -24.07 5.24 -28.62
C GLN A 292 -24.02 6.76 -28.74
N LEU A 293 -23.80 7.49 -27.64
CA LEU A 293 -23.68 8.95 -27.67
C LEU A 293 -22.45 9.41 -28.48
N LEU A 294 -21.34 8.69 -28.37
CA LEU A 294 -20.14 8.97 -29.16
C LEU A 294 -20.35 8.64 -30.63
N ASP A 295 -21.02 7.55 -30.95
CA ASP A 295 -21.32 7.17 -32.33
C ASP A 295 -22.32 8.15 -32.95
N MET A 296 -23.33 8.61 -32.20
CA MET A 296 -24.23 9.68 -32.61
C MET A 296 -23.46 10.99 -32.83
N ALA A 297 -22.54 11.36 -31.92
CA ALA A 297 -21.70 12.54 -32.10
C ALA A 297 -20.82 12.44 -33.34
N LYS A 298 -20.16 11.30 -33.57
CA LYS A 298 -19.37 11.02 -34.78
C LYS A 298 -20.22 11.16 -36.04
N GLN A 299 -21.41 10.55 -36.06
CA GLN A 299 -22.32 10.60 -37.19
C GLN A 299 -22.77 12.03 -37.48
N ASN A 300 -23.21 12.78 -36.46
CA ASN A 300 -23.63 14.17 -36.60
C ASN A 300 -22.51 15.07 -37.13
N ILE A 301 -21.31 14.97 -36.53
CA ILE A 301 -20.13 15.71 -36.99
C ILE A 301 -19.81 15.35 -38.43
N THR A 302 -19.91 14.06 -38.80
CA THR A 302 -19.64 13.61 -40.15
C THR A 302 -20.62 14.13 -41.18
N LEU A 303 -21.91 14.10 -40.85
CA LEU A 303 -22.95 14.63 -41.73
C LEU A 303 -22.76 16.13 -41.95
N GLN A 304 -22.56 16.89 -40.87
CA GLN A 304 -22.39 18.33 -40.92
C GLN A 304 -21.11 18.72 -41.68
N LEU A 305 -19.96 18.14 -41.36
CA LEU A 305 -18.71 18.47 -42.08
C LEU A 305 -18.77 18.12 -43.57
N LYS A 306 -19.44 17.03 -43.95
CA LYS A 306 -19.67 16.67 -45.37
C LYS A 306 -20.62 17.65 -46.07
N GLU A 307 -21.64 18.15 -45.40
CA GLU A 307 -22.55 19.17 -45.94
C GLU A 307 -21.79 20.47 -46.29
N TYR A 308 -20.79 20.82 -45.48
CA TYR A 308 -19.85 21.91 -45.75
C TYR A 308 -18.71 21.55 -46.74
N GLY A 309 -18.70 20.34 -47.31
CA GLY A 309 -17.71 19.90 -48.30
C GLY A 309 -16.31 19.60 -47.73
N ILE A 310 -16.18 19.43 -46.41
CA ILE A 310 -14.89 19.23 -45.73
C ILE A 310 -14.55 17.74 -45.70
N SER A 311 -13.41 17.37 -46.29
CA SER A 311 -12.91 15.98 -46.31
C SER A 311 -12.02 15.70 -45.10
N PHE A 312 -12.33 14.65 -44.35
CA PHE A 312 -11.60 14.25 -43.14
C PHE A 312 -11.74 12.74 -42.90
N ASP A 313 -10.82 12.20 -42.11
CA ASP A 313 -10.88 10.84 -41.55
C ASP A 313 -11.01 10.88 -40.04
N ILE A 314 -11.76 9.94 -39.46
CA ILE A 314 -11.82 9.75 -38.02
C ILE A 314 -10.75 8.72 -37.64
N GLU A 315 -9.77 9.12 -36.84
CA GLU A 315 -8.78 8.16 -36.31
C GLU A 315 -9.42 7.42 -35.14
N GLU A 316 -9.78 6.15 -35.35
CA GLU A 316 -10.17 5.26 -34.27
C GLU A 316 -8.91 4.88 -33.49
N LYS A 317 -8.58 5.65 -32.46
CA LYS A 317 -7.87 5.07 -31.33
C LYS A 317 -8.92 4.38 -30.47
N PRO A 318 -8.96 3.03 -30.43
CA PRO A 318 -9.81 2.36 -29.46
C PRO A 318 -9.25 2.73 -28.09
N VAL A 319 -9.85 3.73 -27.43
CA VAL A 319 -9.87 3.70 -25.98
C VAL A 319 -10.83 2.56 -25.67
N ASN A 320 -10.29 1.34 -25.66
CA ASN A 320 -11.05 0.15 -25.38
C ASN A 320 -11.45 0.22 -23.90
N ILE A 321 -12.61 0.80 -23.66
CA ILE A 321 -13.30 0.70 -22.39
C ILE A 321 -14.16 -0.54 -22.56
N ASP A 322 -13.55 -1.72 -22.35
CA ASP A 322 -14.26 -3.00 -22.39
C ASP A 322 -15.36 -2.99 -21.32
N ALA A 323 -16.58 -2.59 -21.72
CA ALA A 323 -17.89 -2.89 -21.14
C ALA A 323 -18.11 -2.58 -19.62
N PRO A 324 -19.36 -2.59 -19.12
CA PRO A 324 -19.68 -2.01 -17.83
C PRO A 324 -19.27 -2.94 -16.67
N ILE A 325 -18.82 -2.31 -15.58
CA ILE A 325 -18.56 -3.00 -14.32
C ILE A 325 -19.92 -3.34 -13.70
N THR A 326 -20.21 -4.63 -13.58
CA THR A 326 -21.31 -5.14 -12.75
C THR A 326 -21.16 -4.58 -11.34
N ILE A 327 -22.25 -4.01 -10.80
CA ILE A 327 -22.38 -3.61 -9.39
C ILE A 327 -22.16 -4.83 -8.50
#